data_AF-A0A3P7JPE4-F1
#
_entry.id   AF-A0A3P7JPE4-F1
#
_cell.length_a   1.000
_cell.length_b   1.000
_cell.length_c   1.000
_cell.angle_alpha   90.00
_cell.angle_beta   90.00
_cell.angle_gamma   90.00
#
_symmetry.space_group_name_H-M   'P 1'
#
loop_
_entity.id
_entity.type
_entity.pdbx_description
1 polymer ?
#
loop_
_entity_poly.entity_id
_entity_poly.type
_entity_poly.pdbx_seq_one_letter_code
_entity_poly.pdbx_strand_id
1 'polypeptide(L)'
;MTPVFQSIIDSGYSLASFFTVRSERFAWNYTRTTFLPQLGGYVKSWSYKQTSLDLLTVKGAGHFVPTDRPGPALQMIYNFIYTGNYNSSIPYSLNPQAVLPQFTSPPQPSFTRKQADRVWTLPGVTYELNFKQYSGYLNGVPGNYLHYW
;
A
#
# COMPACT_ATOMS: atom_id res chain seq x y z
N MET A 1 -15.18 -30.11 -43.23
CA MET A 1 -14.99 -28.74 -42.73
C MET A 1 -14.78 -28.83 -41.23
N THR A 2 -13.52 -28.91 -40.81
CA THR A 2 -13.06 -29.03 -39.42
C THR A 2 -11.89 -28.04 -39.30
N PRO A 3 -11.85 -27.19 -38.26
CA PRO A 3 -10.88 -26.10 -38.25
C PRO A 3 -9.49 -26.64 -37.93
N VAL A 4 -8.55 -26.30 -38.81
CA VAL A 4 -7.12 -26.56 -38.69
C VAL A 4 -6.55 -25.50 -37.74
N PHE A 5 -6.36 -25.86 -36.47
CA PHE A 5 -5.50 -25.12 -35.55
C PHE A 5 -4.62 -26.10 -34.78
N GLN A 6 -3.74 -26.78 -35.50
CA GLN A 6 -2.57 -27.42 -34.92
C GLN A 6 -1.52 -27.53 -36.00
N SER A 7 -0.50 -26.65 -35.97
CA SER A 7 0.83 -26.84 -36.58
C SER A 7 1.49 -25.49 -36.88
N ILE A 8 2.10 -24.89 -35.86
CA ILE A 8 3.31 -24.07 -36.04
C ILE A 8 4.21 -24.37 -34.82
N ILE A 9 4.83 -25.55 -34.81
CA ILE A 9 5.92 -25.86 -33.85
C ILE A 9 7.10 -26.64 -34.47
N ASP A 10 7.14 -26.83 -35.80
CA ASP A 10 8.21 -27.60 -36.47
C ASP A 10 9.06 -26.73 -37.40
N SER A 11 9.59 -25.62 -36.91
CA SER A 11 10.65 -24.88 -37.61
C SER A 11 11.63 -24.36 -36.58
N GLY A 12 12.84 -24.93 -36.59
CA GLY A 12 13.92 -24.74 -35.63
C GLY A 12 14.51 -23.33 -35.54
N TYR A 13 13.67 -22.35 -35.19
CA TYR A 13 14.05 -21.02 -34.76
C TYR A 13 13.62 -20.86 -33.30
N SER A 14 14.57 -21.03 -32.37
CA SER A 14 14.37 -20.77 -30.95
C SER A 14 14.24 -19.26 -30.72
N LEU A 15 13.02 -18.74 -30.82
CA LEU A 15 12.65 -17.38 -30.38
C LEU A 15 11.97 -17.48 -29.02
N ALA A 16 12.77 -17.64 -27.97
CA ALA A 16 12.23 -17.83 -26.63
C ALA A 16 13.26 -17.59 -25.52
N SER A 17 13.75 -16.35 -25.37
CA SER A 17 14.26 -15.92 -24.07
C SER A 17 13.06 -15.61 -23.15
N PHE A 18 12.27 -16.64 -22.84
CA PHE A 18 11.10 -16.56 -21.95
C PHE A 18 11.46 -16.96 -20.52
N PHE A 19 10.65 -16.51 -19.57
CA PHE A 19 10.68 -16.96 -18.19
C PHE A 19 10.24 -18.43 -18.09
N THR A 20 11.03 -19.28 -17.44
CA THR A 20 10.64 -20.67 -17.12
C THR A 20 9.91 -20.70 -15.77
N VAL A 21 8.84 -21.49 -15.65
CA VAL A 21 8.13 -21.63 -14.37
C VAL A 21 9.03 -22.36 -13.39
N ARG A 22 9.35 -21.71 -12.26
CA ARG A 22 10.17 -22.28 -11.18
C ARG A 22 9.29 -22.96 -10.13
N SER A 23 8.14 -22.38 -9.84
CA SER A 23 7.15 -22.93 -8.92
C SER A 23 5.75 -22.57 -9.37
N GLU A 24 4.86 -23.56 -9.38
CA GLU A 24 3.44 -23.34 -9.63
C GLU A 24 2.81 -22.49 -8.53
N ARG A 25 1.64 -21.92 -8.82
CA ARG A 25 0.95 -21.07 -7.84
C ARG A 25 0.62 -21.87 -6.57
N PHE A 26 1.19 -21.48 -5.43
CA PHE A 26 0.88 -22.09 -4.14
C PHE A 26 0.53 -21.03 -3.09
N ALA A 27 -0.16 -21.46 -2.04
CA ALA A 27 -0.54 -20.61 -0.91
C ALA A 27 0.62 -20.47 0.07
N TRP A 28 0.90 -19.25 0.53
CA TRP A 28 1.84 -19.01 1.62
C TRP A 28 1.11 -18.60 2.90
N ASN A 29 1.65 -19.03 4.03
CA ASN A 29 1.04 -18.87 5.33
C ASN A 29 1.76 -17.82 6.17
N TYR A 30 0.96 -17.07 6.91
CA TYR A 30 1.41 -16.10 7.92
C TYR A 30 0.98 -16.60 9.30
N THR A 31 1.95 -16.77 10.19
CA THR A 31 1.72 -17.15 11.58
C THR A 31 2.08 -15.99 12.49
N ARG A 32 1.16 -15.61 13.35
CA ARG A 32 1.45 -14.73 14.49
C ARG A 32 1.61 -15.63 15.69
N THR A 33 2.67 -15.45 16.47
CA THR A 33 3.20 -16.36 17.51
C THR A 33 2.17 -17.26 18.20
N THR A 34 1.11 -16.69 18.78
CA THR A 34 0.10 -17.43 19.58
C THR A 34 -1.11 -17.91 18.78
N PHE A 35 -1.14 -17.70 17.47
CA PHE A 35 -2.28 -17.96 16.60
C PHE A 35 -1.97 -19.06 15.59
N LEU A 36 -3.02 -19.73 15.12
CA LEU A 36 -2.91 -20.70 14.04
C LEU A 36 -2.42 -20.03 12.74
N PRO A 37 -1.71 -20.79 11.87
CA PRO A 37 -1.35 -20.31 10.54
C PRO A 37 -2.57 -19.81 9.77
N GLN A 38 -2.48 -18.59 9.25
CA GLN A 38 -3.48 -18.00 8.39
C GLN A 38 -2.94 -17.88 6.97
N LEU A 39 -3.84 -17.92 6.00
CA LEU A 39 -3.49 -17.68 4.60
C LEU A 39 -2.97 -16.24 4.43
N GLY A 40 -1.66 -16.11 4.17
CA GLY A 40 -0.99 -14.84 3.89
C GLY A 40 -1.25 -14.38 2.45
N GLY A 41 -1.38 -15.33 1.52
CA GLY A 41 -1.74 -15.08 0.12
C GLY A 41 -1.23 -16.18 -0.79
N TYR A 42 -0.88 -15.84 -2.03
CA TYR A 42 -0.36 -16.79 -3.01
C TYR A 42 0.94 -16.30 -3.61
N VAL A 43 1.79 -17.23 -4.01
CA VAL A 43 3.05 -16.95 -4.70
C VAL A 43 3.13 -17.77 -5.98
N LYS A 44 3.72 -17.19 -7.02
CA LYS A 44 4.11 -17.87 -8.25
C LYS A 44 5.49 -17.39 -8.66
N SER A 45 6.35 -18.31 -9.05
CA SER A 45 7.78 -18.02 -9.27
C SER A 45 8.22 -18.44 -10.66
N TRP A 46 9.09 -17.64 -11.24
CA TRP A 46 9.73 -17.90 -12.52
C TRP A 46 11.23 -17.69 -12.44
N SER A 47 11.96 -18.31 -13.37
CA SER A 47 13.39 -18.13 -13.57
C SER A 47 13.66 -17.60 -14.97
N TYR A 48 14.61 -16.69 -15.08
CA TYR A 48 15.10 -16.18 -16.36
C TYR A 48 16.61 -16.01 -16.28
N LYS A 49 17.34 -16.83 -17.04
CA LYS A 49 18.82 -16.88 -17.04
C LYS A 49 19.36 -17.06 -15.60
N GLN A 50 19.85 -16.00 -14.99
CA GLN A 50 20.43 -15.99 -13.63
C GLN A 50 19.57 -15.19 -12.62
N THR A 51 18.35 -14.82 -13.00
CA THR A 51 17.45 -14.02 -12.15
C THR A 51 16.15 -14.79 -11.90
N SER A 52 15.67 -14.75 -10.65
CA SER A 52 14.35 -15.26 -10.29
C SER A 52 13.37 -14.11 -10.10
N LEU A 53 12.13 -14.31 -10.52
CA LEU A 53 11.03 -13.39 -10.29
C LEU A 53 9.94 -14.11 -9.49
N ASP A 54 9.55 -13.53 -8.36
CA ASP A 54 8.46 -14.02 -7.53
C ASP A 54 7.31 -13.00 -7.55
N LEU A 55 6.12 -13.44 -7.95
CA LEU A 55 4.89 -12.66 -7.85
C LEU A 55 4.09 -13.14 -6.64
N LEU A 56 3.90 -12.24 -5.68
CA LEU A 56 3.15 -12.51 -4.45
C LEU A 56 1.89 -11.69 -4.36
N THR A 57 0.84 -12.30 -3.82
CA THR A 57 -0.34 -11.60 -3.33
C THR A 57 -0.34 -11.60 -1.81
N VAL A 58 -0.86 -10.53 -1.22
CA VAL A 58 -1.09 -10.42 0.23
C VAL A 58 -2.58 -10.30 0.46
N LYS A 59 -3.16 -11.27 1.16
CA LYS A 59 -4.60 -11.37 1.37
C LYS A 59 -5.10 -10.18 2.19
N GLY A 60 -6.01 -9.41 1.60
CA GLY A 60 -6.66 -8.27 2.25
C GLY A 60 -5.76 -7.06 2.46
N ALA A 61 -4.72 -6.91 1.65
CA ALA A 61 -3.96 -5.67 1.48
C ALA A 61 -4.45 -4.90 0.23
N GLY A 62 -4.37 -3.57 0.27
CA GLY A 62 -4.59 -2.70 -0.86
C GLY A 62 -3.29 -2.29 -1.56
N HIS A 63 -3.25 -1.06 -2.08
CA HIS A 63 -2.08 -0.51 -2.78
C HIS A 63 -0.86 -0.36 -1.86
N PHE A 64 -1.09 0.00 -0.60
CA PHE A 64 -0.03 0.21 0.40
C PHE A 64 0.04 -0.98 1.37
N VAL A 65 0.53 -2.10 0.86
CA VAL A 65 0.60 -3.38 1.59
C VAL A 65 1.23 -3.26 2.99
N PRO A 66 2.36 -2.54 3.21
CA PRO A 66 2.93 -2.42 4.55
C PRO A 66 2.06 -1.64 5.54
N THR A 67 1.22 -0.71 5.04
CA THR A 67 0.30 0.06 5.86
C THR A 67 -0.94 -0.77 6.22
N ASP A 68 -1.49 -1.51 5.25
CA ASP A 68 -2.72 -2.29 5.45
C ASP A 68 -2.47 -3.58 6.23
N ARG A 69 -1.33 -4.25 5.95
CA ARG A 69 -0.97 -5.57 6.48
C ARG A 69 0.50 -5.60 6.93
N PRO A 70 0.87 -4.87 8.00
CA PRO A 70 2.29 -4.70 8.38
C PRO A 70 3.01 -6.00 8.70
N GLY A 71 2.36 -6.94 9.41
CA GLY A 71 2.95 -8.23 9.76
C GLY A 71 3.24 -9.13 8.55
N PRO A 72 2.24 -9.46 7.71
CA PRO A 72 2.44 -10.19 6.47
C PRO A 72 3.45 -9.52 5.52
N ALA A 73 3.43 -8.19 5.42
CA ALA A 73 4.39 -7.44 4.60
C ALA A 73 5.83 -7.59 5.10
N LEU A 74 6.04 -7.52 6.42
CA LEU A 74 7.36 -7.71 7.02
C LEU A 74 7.89 -9.13 6.76
N GLN A 75 7.05 -10.16 6.93
CA GLN A 75 7.41 -11.54 6.63
C GLN A 75 7.76 -11.73 5.14
N MET A 76 6.97 -11.16 4.25
CA MET A 76 7.22 -11.18 2.81
C MET A 76 8.59 -10.59 2.45
N ILE A 77 8.89 -9.37 2.93
CA ILE A 77 10.13 -8.66 2.62
C ILE A 77 11.34 -9.36 3.25
N TYR A 78 11.22 -9.79 4.51
CA TYR A 78 12.30 -10.51 5.20
C TYR A 78 12.64 -11.81 4.48
N ASN A 79 11.63 -12.63 4.14
CA ASN A 79 11.85 -13.89 3.46
C ASN A 79 12.37 -13.70 2.04
N PHE A 80 11.96 -12.65 1.34
CA PHE A 80 12.52 -12.30 0.02
C PHE A 80 14.04 -12.05 0.11
N ILE A 81 14.51 -11.33 1.13
CA ILE A 81 15.93 -10.98 1.27
C ILE A 81 16.78 -12.16 1.74
N TYR A 82 16.29 -12.94 2.71
CA TYR A 82 17.16 -13.87 3.46
C TYR A 82 16.94 -15.35 3.17
N THR A 83 15.71 -15.78 2.86
CA THR A 83 15.37 -17.22 2.87
C THR A 83 14.90 -17.74 1.52
N GLY A 84 14.22 -16.91 0.73
CA GLY A 84 13.44 -17.33 -0.44
C GLY A 84 12.22 -18.20 -0.11
N ASN A 85 11.92 -18.45 1.18
CA ASN A 85 10.78 -19.25 1.62
C ASN A 85 9.79 -18.38 2.40
N TYR A 86 8.65 -18.11 1.79
CA TYR A 86 7.64 -17.21 2.36
C TYR A 86 6.82 -17.80 3.52
N ASN A 87 6.92 -19.11 3.78
CA ASN A 87 6.23 -19.78 4.90
C ASN A 87 7.01 -19.70 6.22
N SER A 88 8.25 -19.21 6.19
CA SER A 88 9.09 -19.07 7.39
C SER A 88 8.61 -17.92 8.26
N SER A 89 8.49 -18.16 9.56
CA SER A 89 8.19 -17.11 10.54
C SER A 89 9.40 -16.19 10.75
N ILE A 90 9.13 -14.94 11.08
CA ILE A 90 10.17 -13.95 11.35
C ILE A 90 10.58 -13.94 12.83
N PRO A 91 11.84 -13.65 13.16
CA PRO A 91 12.32 -13.57 14.55
C PRO A 91 11.97 -12.23 15.24
N TYR A 92 11.12 -11.40 14.65
CA TYR A 92 10.77 -10.07 15.17
C TYR A 92 9.42 -10.04 15.87
N SER A 93 9.29 -9.17 16.87
CA SER A 93 8.02 -8.95 17.56
C SER A 93 7.00 -8.25 16.65
N LEU A 94 5.81 -8.82 16.55
CA LEU A 94 4.67 -8.31 15.80
C LEU A 94 3.69 -7.49 16.68
N ASN A 95 4.15 -7.07 17.86
CA ASN A 95 3.36 -6.24 18.76
C ASN A 95 3.44 -4.79 18.29
N PRO A 96 2.30 -4.09 18.12
CA PRO A 96 2.30 -2.67 17.79
C PRO A 96 3.15 -1.89 18.80
N GLN A 97 4.10 -1.11 18.29
CA GLN A 97 4.92 -0.21 19.10
C GLN A 97 4.32 1.20 19.06
N ALA A 98 4.43 1.92 20.17
CA ALA A 98 4.07 3.33 20.20
C ALA A 98 4.97 4.14 19.25
N VAL A 99 4.42 5.17 18.64
CA VAL A 99 5.18 6.12 17.82
C VAL A 99 6.23 6.78 18.70
N LEU A 100 7.49 6.78 18.26
CA LEU A 100 8.56 7.42 19.02
C LEU A 100 8.33 8.95 19.07
N PRO A 101 8.67 9.64 20.17
CA PRO A 101 8.38 11.06 20.34
C PRO A 101 8.83 11.96 19.17
N GLN A 102 9.97 11.65 18.54
CA GLN A 102 10.51 12.37 17.40
C GLN A 102 9.69 12.23 16.10
N PHE A 103 8.81 11.24 16.01
CA PHE A 103 7.89 11.02 14.89
C PHE A 103 6.46 11.46 15.22
N THR A 104 6.24 12.04 16.40
CA THR A 104 4.96 12.68 16.69
C THR A 104 4.84 13.94 15.83
N SER A 105 3.68 14.12 15.20
CA SER A 105 3.43 15.39 14.51
C SER A 105 3.47 16.51 15.55
N PRO A 106 4.12 17.66 15.26
CA PRO A 106 4.02 18.81 16.14
C PRO A 106 2.55 19.07 16.45
N PRO A 107 2.20 19.47 17.69
CA PRO A 107 0.85 19.90 18.01
C PRO A 107 0.40 20.86 16.91
N GLN A 108 -0.63 20.46 16.15
CA GLN A 108 -1.14 21.34 15.10
C GLN A 108 -1.59 22.62 15.81
N PRO A 109 -1.23 23.81 15.30
CA PRO A 109 -1.69 25.06 15.91
C PRO A 109 -3.21 24.98 16.04
N SER A 110 -3.68 25.03 17.29
CA SER A 110 -5.10 25.00 17.59
C SER A 110 -5.68 26.37 17.24
N PHE A 111 -6.11 26.51 15.99
CA PHE A 111 -6.91 27.65 15.62
C PHE A 111 -8.26 27.56 16.32
N THR A 112 -8.66 28.65 16.97
CA THR A 112 -10.10 28.84 17.23
C THR A 112 -10.84 28.76 15.91
N ARG A 113 -12.10 28.31 15.91
CA ARG A 113 -12.94 28.27 14.68
C ARG A 113 -12.86 29.59 13.91
N LYS A 114 -12.96 30.71 14.63
CA LYS A 114 -12.81 32.06 14.08
C LYS A 114 -11.46 32.28 13.39
N GLN A 115 -10.35 31.81 13.96
CA GLN A 115 -9.03 31.95 13.32
C GLN A 115 -8.86 31.04 12.11
N ALA A 116 -9.47 29.84 12.13
CA ALA A 116 -9.44 28.92 11.00
C ALA A 116 -10.19 29.49 9.77
N ASP A 117 -11.29 30.19 10.02
CA ASP A 117 -12.07 30.85 8.97
C ASP A 117 -11.45 32.17 8.50
N ARG A 118 -10.39 32.68 9.15
CA ARG A 118 -9.80 33.98 8.80
C ARG A 118 -9.13 33.92 7.45
N VAL A 119 -9.52 34.83 6.55
CA VAL A 119 -8.82 35.04 5.28
C VAL A 119 -7.63 35.97 5.52
N TRP A 120 -6.42 35.40 5.53
CA TRP A 120 -5.19 36.11 5.85
C TRP A 120 -4.70 37.03 4.73
N THR A 121 -4.86 36.61 3.48
CA THR A 121 -4.47 37.36 2.29
C THR A 121 -5.47 37.08 1.17
N LEU A 122 -5.65 38.06 0.27
CA LEU A 122 -6.43 37.87 -0.95
C LEU A 122 -5.50 37.93 -2.15
N PRO A 123 -5.55 36.95 -3.06
CA PRO A 123 -4.83 37.03 -4.31
C PRO A 123 -5.29 38.27 -5.10
N GLY A 124 -4.35 39.12 -5.51
CA GLY A 124 -4.62 40.33 -6.28
C GLY A 124 -4.78 41.63 -5.46
N VAL A 125 -4.72 41.57 -4.12
CA VAL A 125 -4.69 42.78 -3.29
C VAL A 125 -3.25 43.21 -3.05
N THR A 126 -2.90 44.44 -3.42
CA THR A 126 -1.52 44.99 -3.35
C THR A 126 -1.23 45.80 -2.08
N TYR A 127 -2.18 45.86 -1.14
CA TYR A 127 -2.06 46.61 0.12
C TYR A 127 -2.53 45.76 1.31
N GLU A 128 -2.06 46.09 2.51
CA GLU A 128 -2.52 45.40 3.72
C GLU A 128 -3.92 45.90 4.13
N LEU A 129 -4.86 44.96 4.33
CA LEU A 129 -6.20 45.28 4.82
C LEU A 129 -6.12 45.63 6.31
N ASN A 130 -6.74 46.74 6.70
CA ASN A 130 -6.82 47.19 8.09
C ASN A 130 -7.97 46.53 8.89
N PHE A 131 -8.65 45.54 8.31
CA PHE A 131 -9.72 44.78 8.96
C PHE A 131 -9.56 43.27 8.74
N LYS A 132 -10.21 42.48 9.59
CA LYS A 132 -10.20 41.02 9.53
C LYS A 132 -11.45 40.54 8.79
N GLN A 133 -11.27 39.65 7.82
CA GLN A 133 -12.32 38.99 7.06
C GLN A 133 -12.30 37.48 7.33
N TYR A 134 -13.45 36.81 7.22
CA TYR A 134 -13.64 35.45 7.67
C TYR A 134 -14.57 34.66 6.75
N SER A 135 -14.06 33.67 6.02
CA SER A 135 -14.86 32.82 5.15
C SER A 135 -14.99 31.41 5.73
N GLY A 136 -16.22 30.90 5.79
CA GLY A 136 -16.48 29.58 6.38
C GLY A 136 -17.93 29.16 6.26
N TYR A 137 -18.34 28.23 7.12
CA TYR A 137 -19.73 27.78 7.20
C TYR A 137 -20.17 27.49 8.63
N LEU A 138 -21.46 27.67 8.89
CA LEU A 138 -22.15 27.26 10.10
C LEU A 138 -22.93 25.97 9.86
N ASN A 139 -22.89 25.05 10.81
CA ASN A 139 -23.74 23.86 10.79
C ASN A 139 -25.15 24.29 11.21
N GLY A 140 -26.11 24.21 10.29
CA GLY A 140 -27.52 24.44 10.58
C GLY A 140 -28.20 23.15 10.99
N VAL A 141 -28.86 22.50 10.04
CA VAL A 141 -29.43 21.15 10.17
C VAL A 141 -28.55 20.14 9.42
N PRO A 142 -28.58 18.84 9.77
CA PRO A 142 -27.80 17.83 9.06
C PRO A 142 -28.01 17.91 7.54
N GLY A 143 -26.94 18.12 6.77
CA GLY A 143 -26.97 18.26 5.32
C GLY A 143 -27.13 19.69 4.78
N ASN A 144 -27.40 20.69 5.62
CA ASN A 144 -27.49 22.10 5.22
C ASN A 144 -26.48 22.96 5.98
N TYR A 145 -25.67 23.69 5.22
CA TYR A 145 -24.61 24.55 5.74
C TYR A 145 -24.87 26.00 5.37
N LEU A 146 -24.76 26.91 6.34
CA LEU A 146 -24.89 28.34 6.10
C LEU A 146 -23.49 28.92 5.84
N HIS A 147 -23.19 29.24 4.59
CA HIS A 147 -21.89 29.80 4.21
C HIS A 147 -21.83 31.31 4.48
N TYR A 148 -20.66 31.82 4.89
CA TYR A 148 -20.41 33.24 5.11
C TYR A 148 -19.00 33.63 4.65
N TRP A 149 -18.79 34.93 4.46
CA TRP A 149 -17.54 35.61 4.13
C TRP A 149 -17.45 36.91 4.94
#